data_AF-A0A7Y1ZUB6-F1
#
_entry.id   AF-A0A7Y1ZUB6-F1
#
_cell.length_a   1.000
_cell.length_b   1.000
_cell.length_c   1.000
_cell.angle_alpha   90.00
_cell.angle_beta   90.00
_cell.angle_gamma   90.00
#
_symmetry.space_group_name_H-M   'P 1'
#
loop_
_entity.id
_entity.type
_entity.pdbx_description
1 polymer ?
#
loop_
_entity_poly.entity_id
_entity_poly.type
_entity_poly.pdbx_seq_one_letter_code
_entity_poly.pdbx_strand_id
1 'polypeptide(L)'
;MTPAAEAAATAVAGAALAGAAGALVGAAVPAAVVGGLNGAISGHRGIYDWRSVKGASAFALDSTWALGTTTAGLVAHAVAAVRGDAQYSGALSRRANRHVYGRGMAIRRGFATTFGNVVNGAGDLARARRVKLVTDHEDVHIWQARAFGPLYPTLYLGWMVVGGAGGAALWALRRRDERFGRVVESVAYYLNPFEYWAYSRDDHWPPKQMVRALGPTRPMVRSFASFR
;
A
#
# COMPACT_ATOMS: atom_id res chain seq x y z
N MET A 1 -14.43 -8.11 -22.88
CA MET A 1 -13.27 -9.02 -22.78
C MET A 1 -13.54 -10.02 -21.68
N THR A 2 -13.29 -11.31 -21.90
CA THR A 2 -13.44 -12.33 -20.85
C THR A 2 -12.31 -12.21 -19.83
N PRO A 3 -12.45 -12.70 -18.58
CA PRO A 3 -11.36 -12.68 -17.61
C PRO A 3 -10.09 -13.39 -18.11
N ALA A 4 -10.23 -14.45 -18.91
CA ALA A 4 -9.10 -15.17 -19.49
C ALA A 4 -8.37 -14.34 -20.56
N ALA A 5 -9.11 -13.68 -21.44
CA ALA A 5 -8.51 -12.80 -22.45
C ALA A 5 -7.84 -11.59 -21.81
N GLU A 6 -8.44 -11.02 -20.76
CA GLU A 6 -7.82 -9.92 -20.01
C GLU A 6 -6.54 -10.36 -19.33
N ALA A 7 -6.55 -11.49 -18.62
CA ALA A 7 -5.36 -12.06 -17.97
C ALA A 7 -4.21 -12.28 -18.96
N ALA A 8 -4.50 -12.85 -20.14
CA ALA A 8 -3.48 -13.07 -21.17
C ALA A 8 -2.92 -11.74 -21.70
N ALA A 9 -3.79 -10.79 -22.02
CA ALA A 9 -3.39 -9.49 -22.54
C ALA A 9 -2.53 -8.71 -21.53
N THR A 10 -2.95 -8.66 -20.27
CA THR A 10 -2.21 -7.95 -19.21
C THR A 10 -0.94 -8.67 -18.81
N ALA A 11 -0.90 -10.01 -18.89
CA ALA A 11 0.33 -10.77 -18.67
C ALA A 11 1.38 -10.44 -19.74
N VAL A 12 1.01 -10.49 -21.02
CA VAL A 12 1.94 -10.18 -22.13
C VAL A 12 2.39 -8.72 -22.06
N ALA A 13 1.44 -7.78 -21.93
CA ALA A 13 1.77 -6.35 -21.86
C ALA A 13 2.60 -6.04 -20.60
N GLY A 14 2.26 -6.64 -19.46
CA GLY A 14 2.98 -6.44 -18.20
C GLY A 14 4.40 -6.98 -18.27
N ALA A 15 4.60 -8.15 -18.86
CA ALA A 15 5.92 -8.73 -19.09
C ALA A 15 6.76 -7.88 -20.05
N ALA A 16 6.18 -7.37 -21.14
CA ALA A 16 6.88 -6.52 -22.10
C ALA A 16 7.31 -5.19 -21.46
N LEU A 17 6.40 -4.51 -20.76
CA LEU A 17 6.70 -3.25 -20.06
C LEU A 17 7.76 -3.43 -18.99
N ALA A 18 7.62 -4.45 -18.15
CA ALA A 18 8.56 -4.71 -17.07
C ALA A 18 9.91 -5.18 -17.61
N GLY A 19 9.93 -6.01 -18.65
CA GLY A 19 11.16 -6.44 -19.32
C GLY A 19 11.93 -5.27 -19.91
N ALA A 20 11.23 -4.36 -20.61
CA ALA A 20 11.84 -3.16 -21.17
C ALA A 20 12.40 -2.23 -20.09
N ALA A 21 11.63 -1.97 -19.02
CA ALA A 21 12.09 -1.15 -17.90
C ALA A 21 13.27 -1.82 -17.15
N GLY A 22 13.19 -3.13 -16.91
CA GLY A 22 14.23 -3.90 -16.25
C GLY A 22 15.52 -4.00 -17.06
N ALA A 23 15.45 -3.97 -18.40
CA ALA A 23 16.62 -3.97 -19.26
C ALA A 23 17.54 -2.78 -19.00
N LEU A 24 16.98 -1.62 -18.61
CA LEU A 24 17.74 -0.40 -18.28
C LEU A 24 18.69 -0.58 -17.08
N VAL A 25 18.46 -1.61 -16.26
CA VAL A 25 19.26 -1.93 -15.07
C VAL A 25 19.80 -3.37 -15.08
N GLY A 26 19.81 -4.02 -16.26
CA GLY A 26 20.35 -5.38 -16.42
C GLY A 26 19.46 -6.51 -15.84
N ALA A 27 18.18 -6.24 -15.58
CA ALA A 27 17.24 -7.15 -14.93
C ALA A 27 16.01 -7.50 -15.79
N ALA A 28 16.15 -7.48 -17.13
CA ALA A 28 15.03 -7.63 -18.07
C ALA A 28 14.19 -8.90 -17.82
N VAL A 29 14.84 -10.07 -17.72
CA VAL A 29 14.14 -11.36 -17.54
C VAL A 29 13.37 -11.43 -16.20
N PRO A 30 14.00 -11.22 -15.03
CA PRO A 30 13.24 -11.26 -13.77
C PRO A 30 12.15 -10.18 -13.70
N ALA A 31 12.39 -9.00 -14.29
CA ALA A 31 11.37 -7.96 -14.36
C ALA A 31 10.17 -8.39 -15.22
N ALA A 32 10.41 -8.97 -16.40
CA ALA A 32 9.36 -9.50 -17.25
C ALA A 32 8.52 -10.58 -16.57
N VAL A 33 9.16 -11.46 -15.78
CA VAL A 33 8.44 -12.47 -14.98
C VAL A 33 7.51 -11.82 -13.96
N VAL A 34 8.01 -10.84 -13.18
CA VAL A 34 7.20 -10.12 -12.19
C VAL A 34 6.04 -9.39 -12.87
N GLY A 35 6.32 -8.64 -13.94
CA GLY A 35 5.31 -7.89 -14.68
C GLY A 35 4.24 -8.79 -15.28
N GLY A 36 4.65 -9.94 -15.84
CA GLY A 36 3.75 -10.94 -16.40
C GLY A 36 2.87 -11.62 -15.36
N LEU A 37 3.43 -12.01 -14.22
CA LEU A 37 2.67 -12.62 -13.11
C LEU A 37 1.67 -11.63 -12.51
N ASN A 38 2.10 -10.40 -12.23
CA ASN A 38 1.19 -9.36 -11.76
C ASN A 38 0.10 -9.07 -12.78
N GLY A 39 0.47 -8.96 -14.06
CA GLY A 39 -0.46 -8.79 -15.17
C GLY A 39 -1.51 -9.91 -15.22
N ALA A 40 -1.09 -11.17 -15.19
CA ALA A 40 -1.99 -12.33 -15.23
C ALA A 40 -2.99 -12.34 -14.07
N ILE A 41 -2.50 -12.18 -12.83
CA ILE A 41 -3.33 -12.17 -11.62
C ILE A 41 -4.30 -10.98 -11.65
N SER A 42 -3.79 -9.79 -11.99
CA SER A 42 -4.56 -8.56 -12.03
C SER A 42 -5.65 -8.59 -13.10
N GLY A 43 -5.33 -9.12 -14.28
CA GLY A 43 -6.27 -9.26 -15.39
C GLY A 43 -7.32 -10.33 -15.15
N HIS A 44 -6.94 -11.48 -14.58
CA HIS A 44 -7.89 -12.52 -14.17
C HIS A 44 -8.90 -11.99 -13.14
N ARG A 45 -8.43 -11.14 -12.21
CA ARG A 45 -9.26 -10.49 -11.19
C ARG A 45 -9.95 -9.22 -11.69
N GLY A 46 -9.58 -8.71 -12.86
CA GLY A 46 -10.12 -7.48 -13.47
C GLY A 46 -9.94 -6.24 -12.59
N ILE A 47 -8.76 -6.07 -11.96
CA ILE A 47 -8.58 -4.97 -10.99
C ILE A 47 -8.40 -3.61 -11.63
N TYR A 48 -7.80 -3.51 -12.82
CA TYR A 48 -7.51 -2.21 -13.43
C TYR A 48 -8.77 -1.62 -14.06
N ASP A 49 -9.04 -0.35 -13.78
CA ASP A 49 -10.11 0.38 -14.44
C ASP A 49 -9.66 0.92 -15.80
N TRP A 50 -9.75 0.07 -16.83
CA TRP A 50 -9.32 0.42 -18.19
C TRP A 50 -10.10 1.57 -18.82
N ARG A 51 -11.24 1.98 -18.23
CA ARG A 51 -12.02 3.11 -18.72
C ARG A 51 -11.50 4.46 -18.22
N SER A 52 -10.52 4.45 -17.31
CA SER A 52 -9.91 5.67 -16.78
C SER A 52 -8.42 5.72 -17.03
N VAL A 53 -7.93 6.95 -17.22
CA VAL A 53 -6.48 7.23 -17.24
C VAL A 53 -5.83 6.72 -15.96
N LYS A 54 -6.51 6.85 -14.81
CA LYS A 54 -6.05 6.34 -13.53
C LYS A 54 -5.75 4.84 -13.58
N GLY A 55 -6.61 4.02 -14.21
CA GLY A 55 -6.38 2.59 -14.31
C GLY A 55 -5.28 2.20 -15.30
N ALA A 56 -5.21 2.87 -16.45
CA ALA A 56 -4.11 2.67 -17.39
C ALA A 56 -2.75 3.06 -16.76
N SER A 57 -2.68 4.19 -16.05
CA SER A 57 -1.49 4.62 -15.32
C SER A 57 -1.13 3.66 -14.19
N ALA A 58 -2.12 3.14 -13.44
CA ALA A 58 -1.88 2.16 -12.40
C ALA A 58 -1.20 0.90 -12.95
N PHE A 59 -1.69 0.36 -14.07
CA PHE A 59 -1.06 -0.79 -14.71
C PHE A 59 0.36 -0.49 -15.18
N ALA A 60 0.55 0.62 -15.91
CA ALA A 60 1.87 0.99 -16.42
C ALA A 60 2.89 1.14 -15.28
N LEU A 61 2.52 1.81 -14.18
CA LEU A 61 3.39 2.00 -13.02
C LEU A 61 3.67 0.68 -12.30
N ASP A 62 2.66 -0.15 -12.06
CA ASP A 62 2.82 -1.46 -11.41
C ASP A 62 3.76 -2.39 -12.22
N SER A 63 3.78 -2.24 -13.55
CA SER A 63 4.62 -2.98 -14.49
C SER A 63 5.96 -2.31 -14.80
N THR A 64 6.28 -1.13 -14.27
CA THR A 64 7.55 -0.44 -14.57
C THR A 64 8.16 0.16 -13.30
N TRP A 65 7.78 1.39 -12.98
CA TRP A 65 8.37 2.19 -11.90
C TRP A 65 8.14 1.59 -10.52
N ALA A 66 6.95 1.07 -10.25
CA ALA A 66 6.58 0.50 -8.96
C ALA A 66 6.91 -0.99 -8.83
N LEU A 67 7.58 -1.59 -9.83
CA LEU A 67 7.77 -3.04 -9.96
C LEU A 67 8.35 -3.69 -8.70
N GLY A 68 9.29 -3.03 -8.01
CA GLY A 68 9.83 -3.54 -6.74
C GLY A 68 8.77 -3.73 -5.65
N THR A 69 7.84 -2.78 -5.51
CA THR A 69 6.71 -2.91 -4.57
C THR A 69 5.64 -3.88 -5.08
N THR A 70 5.44 -3.97 -6.40
CA THR A 70 4.59 -4.98 -7.03
C THR A 70 5.10 -6.40 -6.74
N THR A 71 6.41 -6.62 -6.74
CA THR A 71 7.03 -7.90 -6.32
C THR A 71 6.63 -8.26 -4.90
N ALA A 72 6.64 -7.31 -3.96
CA ALA A 72 6.15 -7.54 -2.59
C ALA A 72 4.65 -7.89 -2.57
N GLY A 73 3.85 -7.28 -3.45
CA GLY A 73 2.45 -7.65 -3.67
C GLY A 73 2.27 -9.09 -4.14
N LEU A 74 3.11 -9.58 -5.07
CA LEU A 74 3.11 -10.98 -5.52
C LEU A 74 3.45 -11.95 -4.38
N VAL A 75 4.41 -11.60 -3.51
CA VAL A 75 4.69 -12.39 -2.31
C VAL A 75 3.46 -12.43 -1.41
N ALA A 76 2.78 -11.30 -1.21
CA ALA A 76 1.56 -11.24 -0.41
C ALA A 76 0.42 -12.08 -1.02
N HIS A 77 0.30 -12.13 -2.35
CA HIS A 77 -0.59 -13.05 -3.07
C HIS A 77 -0.25 -14.51 -2.79
N ALA A 78 1.03 -14.89 -2.86
CA ALA A 78 1.47 -16.26 -2.60
C ALA A 78 1.15 -16.69 -1.16
N VAL A 79 1.42 -15.83 -0.18
CA VAL A 79 1.06 -16.09 1.24
C VAL A 79 -0.45 -16.24 1.40
N ALA A 80 -1.24 -15.37 0.76
CA ALA A 80 -2.70 -15.46 0.80
C ALA A 80 -3.22 -16.77 0.18
N ALA A 81 -2.60 -17.24 -0.91
CA ALA A 81 -2.95 -18.50 -1.56
C ALA A 81 -2.64 -19.72 -0.66
N VAL A 82 -1.47 -19.74 -0.01
CA VAL A 82 -1.05 -20.85 0.87
C VAL A 82 -1.91 -20.94 2.14
N ARG A 83 -2.38 -19.82 2.68
CA ARG A 83 -3.21 -19.83 3.91
C ARG A 83 -4.63 -20.37 3.71
N GLY A 84 -5.12 -20.44 2.47
CA GLY A 84 -6.43 -21.02 2.13
C GLY A 84 -7.67 -20.19 2.53
N ASP A 85 -7.57 -19.22 3.45
CA ASP A 85 -8.71 -18.49 4.00
C ASP A 85 -8.58 -16.94 3.94
N ALA A 86 -7.79 -16.43 3.00
CA ALA A 86 -7.37 -15.02 2.92
C ALA A 86 -8.49 -13.99 2.71
N GLN A 87 -9.75 -14.41 2.49
CA GLN A 87 -10.91 -13.51 2.35
C GLN A 87 -10.68 -12.42 1.28
N TYR A 88 -10.40 -12.83 0.05
CA TYR A 88 -10.26 -11.89 -1.06
C TYR A 88 -11.58 -11.15 -1.33
N SER A 89 -11.52 -9.82 -1.41
CA SER A 89 -12.68 -8.98 -1.67
C SER A 89 -12.72 -8.53 -3.13
N GLY A 90 -13.53 -9.22 -3.94
CA GLY A 90 -13.81 -8.80 -5.31
C GLY A 90 -14.50 -7.44 -5.38
N ALA A 91 -15.35 -7.10 -4.41
CA ALA A 91 -16.06 -5.82 -4.35
C ALA A 91 -15.14 -4.61 -4.19
N LEU A 92 -14.04 -4.75 -3.42
CA LEU A 92 -13.07 -3.67 -3.21
C LEU A 92 -11.88 -3.70 -4.19
N SER A 93 -11.83 -4.69 -5.07
CA SER A 93 -10.69 -4.93 -5.97
C SER A 93 -11.03 -4.73 -7.45
N ARG A 94 -12.21 -5.21 -7.91
CA ARG A 94 -12.59 -5.12 -9.32
C ARG A 94 -12.70 -3.67 -9.76
N ARG A 95 -11.98 -3.32 -10.83
CA ARG A 95 -11.89 -1.94 -11.38
C ARG A 95 -11.56 -0.89 -10.32
N ALA A 96 -10.82 -1.28 -9.29
CA ALA A 96 -10.40 -0.41 -8.19
C ALA A 96 -8.89 -0.15 -8.19
N ASN A 97 -8.14 -0.70 -9.17
CA ASN A 97 -6.69 -0.61 -9.30
C ASN A 97 -5.93 -1.15 -8.08
N ARG A 98 -6.49 -2.15 -7.38
CA ARG A 98 -5.90 -2.78 -6.20
C ARG A 98 -6.45 -4.18 -5.96
N HIS A 99 -5.72 -4.97 -5.19
CA HIS A 99 -6.18 -6.22 -4.60
C HIS A 99 -6.44 -6.02 -3.11
N VAL A 100 -7.47 -6.65 -2.57
CA VAL A 100 -7.83 -6.54 -1.15
C VAL A 100 -8.11 -7.90 -0.55
N TYR A 101 -7.43 -8.20 0.55
CA TYR A 101 -7.60 -9.40 1.35
C TYR A 101 -7.97 -9.03 2.79
N GLY A 102 -9.06 -9.59 3.31
CA GLY A 102 -9.44 -9.45 4.72
C GLY A 102 -8.42 -10.08 5.66
N ARG A 103 -7.80 -11.20 5.25
CA ARG A 103 -6.76 -11.94 5.97
C ARG A 103 -5.57 -12.24 5.06
N GLY A 104 -4.40 -12.46 5.64
CA GLY A 104 -3.20 -12.78 4.86
C GLY A 104 -1.95 -12.24 5.53
N MET A 105 -1.01 -11.75 4.74
CA MET A 105 0.25 -11.20 5.25
C MET A 105 -0.01 -9.89 6.01
N ALA A 106 0.15 -9.88 7.32
CA ALA A 106 0.04 -8.68 8.14
C ALA A 106 1.29 -8.55 9.01
N ILE A 107 1.97 -7.40 8.94
CA ILE A 107 3.18 -7.14 9.73
C ILE A 107 2.82 -6.97 11.21
N ARG A 108 1.64 -6.38 11.48
CA ARG A 108 1.13 -6.14 12.83
C ARG A 108 -0.32 -6.59 12.94
N ARG A 109 -0.64 -7.31 14.02
CA ARG A 109 -2.01 -7.74 14.31
C ARG A 109 -2.94 -6.52 14.41
N GLY A 110 -4.05 -6.55 13.69
CA GLY A 110 -5.09 -5.53 13.71
C GLY A 110 -4.94 -4.43 12.65
N PHE A 111 -3.76 -4.31 12.03
CA PHE A 111 -3.47 -3.34 10.98
C PHE A 111 -3.70 -3.95 9.60
N ALA A 112 -4.18 -3.13 8.68
CA ALA A 112 -4.05 -3.42 7.27
C ALA A 112 -2.60 -3.10 6.85
N THR A 113 -2.10 -3.79 5.83
CA THR A 113 -0.77 -3.53 5.29
C THR A 113 -0.82 -3.59 3.77
N THR A 114 -0.31 -2.54 3.14
CA THR A 114 -0.20 -2.43 1.69
C THR A 114 1.18 -2.88 1.21
N PHE A 115 1.19 -3.78 0.24
CA PHE A 115 2.36 -4.27 -0.48
C PHE A 115 2.16 -4.01 -1.98
N GLY A 116 2.75 -2.92 -2.50
CA GLY A 116 2.53 -2.49 -3.88
C GLY A 116 1.05 -2.18 -4.12
N ASN A 117 0.41 -2.96 -4.99
CA ASN A 117 -1.02 -2.85 -5.31
C ASN A 117 -1.93 -3.79 -4.50
N VAL A 118 -1.41 -4.44 -3.45
CA VAL A 118 -2.14 -5.44 -2.64
C VAL A 118 -2.30 -4.97 -1.19
N VAL A 119 -3.53 -4.86 -0.72
CA VAL A 119 -3.88 -4.65 0.69
C VAL A 119 -4.15 -6.00 1.34
N ASN A 120 -3.44 -6.32 2.42
CA ASN A 120 -3.68 -7.48 3.25
C ASN A 120 -4.07 -7.09 4.68
N GLY A 121 -4.71 -8.02 5.40
CA GLY A 121 -5.07 -7.81 6.81
C GLY A 121 -6.15 -6.75 7.02
N ALA A 122 -6.97 -6.45 6.00
CA ALA A 122 -8.01 -5.43 6.08
C ALA A 122 -9.07 -5.74 7.16
N GLY A 123 -9.14 -6.99 7.62
CA GLY A 123 -10.05 -7.45 8.66
C GLY A 123 -11.47 -7.65 8.16
N ASP A 124 -12.43 -7.43 9.06
CA ASP A 124 -13.85 -7.60 8.78
C ASP A 124 -14.39 -6.51 7.84
N LEU A 125 -14.49 -6.85 6.56
CA LEU A 125 -14.95 -5.96 5.49
C LEU A 125 -16.47 -5.74 5.46
N ALA A 126 -17.24 -6.37 6.36
CA ALA A 126 -18.63 -5.99 6.57
C ALA A 126 -18.76 -4.66 7.34
N ARG A 127 -17.69 -4.22 8.02
CA ARG A 127 -17.67 -2.96 8.78
C ARG A 127 -17.30 -1.78 7.88
N ALA A 128 -18.18 -0.79 7.80
CA ALA A 128 -17.97 0.43 7.01
C ALA A 128 -16.63 1.13 7.31
N ARG A 129 -16.19 1.15 8.58
CA ARG A 129 -14.88 1.71 8.96
C ARG A 129 -13.69 0.98 8.32
N ARG A 130 -13.78 -0.35 8.17
CA ARG A 130 -12.72 -1.15 7.54
C ARG A 130 -12.72 -0.97 6.03
N VAL A 131 -13.89 -0.86 5.42
CA VAL A 131 -14.00 -0.48 4.00
C VAL A 131 -13.37 0.90 3.78
N LYS A 132 -13.71 1.88 4.62
CA LYS A 132 -13.13 3.23 4.54
C LYS A 132 -11.61 3.22 4.72
N LEU A 133 -11.08 2.44 5.68
CA LEU A 133 -9.63 2.27 5.84
C LEU A 133 -8.99 1.83 4.52
N VAL A 134 -9.57 0.83 3.84
CA VAL A 134 -9.04 0.37 2.56
C VAL A 134 -9.11 1.45 1.48
N THR A 135 -10.25 2.14 1.36
CA THR A 135 -10.48 3.08 0.25
C THR A 135 -9.80 4.43 0.43
N ASP A 136 -9.60 4.86 1.67
CA ASP A 136 -9.20 6.22 2.00
C ASP A 136 -7.82 6.29 2.68
N HIS A 137 -7.34 5.20 3.29
CA HIS A 137 -5.99 5.08 3.88
C HIS A 137 -5.08 4.21 3.02
N GLU A 138 -5.42 2.93 2.83
CA GLU A 138 -4.53 1.98 2.13
C GLU A 138 -4.40 2.32 0.64
N ASP A 139 -5.45 2.82 -0.02
CA ASP A 139 -5.35 3.29 -1.42
C ASP A 139 -4.31 4.42 -1.55
N VAL A 140 -4.12 5.25 -0.52
CA VAL A 140 -3.09 6.28 -0.51
C VAL A 140 -1.70 5.64 -0.50
N HIS A 141 -1.48 4.60 0.30
CA HIS A 141 -0.19 3.87 0.29
C HIS A 141 0.09 3.20 -1.06
N ILE A 142 -0.94 2.68 -1.75
CA ILE A 142 -0.78 2.15 -3.10
C ILE A 142 -0.31 3.26 -4.05
N TRP A 143 -0.94 4.43 -4.00
CA TRP A 143 -0.57 5.56 -4.85
C TRP A 143 0.77 6.18 -4.47
N GLN A 144 1.16 6.14 -3.20
CA GLN A 144 2.51 6.49 -2.76
C GLN A 144 3.54 5.51 -3.35
N ALA A 145 3.30 4.20 -3.26
CA ALA A 145 4.17 3.20 -3.88
C ALA A 145 4.29 3.43 -5.40
N ARG A 146 3.18 3.75 -6.08
CA ARG A 146 3.18 4.08 -7.52
C ARG A 146 3.86 5.39 -7.87
N ALA A 147 3.76 6.42 -7.03
CA ALA A 147 4.35 7.72 -7.31
C ALA A 147 5.87 7.72 -7.03
N PHE A 148 6.29 7.14 -5.91
CA PHE A 148 7.68 7.16 -5.47
C PHE A 148 8.47 5.92 -5.92
N GLY A 149 7.79 4.87 -6.41
CA GLY A 149 8.42 3.68 -6.97
C GLY A 149 9.42 3.04 -6.01
N PRO A 150 10.68 2.79 -6.41
CA PRO A 150 11.68 2.18 -5.54
C PRO A 150 12.08 3.05 -4.35
N LEU A 151 11.86 4.37 -4.41
CA LEU A 151 12.19 5.28 -3.32
C LEU A 151 11.22 5.14 -2.14
N TYR A 152 9.98 4.70 -2.38
CA TYR A 152 8.95 4.61 -1.35
C TYR A 152 9.39 3.81 -0.11
N PRO A 153 9.77 2.51 -0.21
CA PRO A 153 10.18 1.73 0.95
C PRO A 153 11.42 2.33 1.63
N THR A 154 12.38 2.85 0.87
CA THR A 154 13.61 3.45 1.41
C THR A 154 13.31 4.70 2.23
N LEU A 155 12.47 5.61 1.72
CA LEU A 155 12.08 6.82 2.43
C LEU A 155 11.22 6.49 3.65
N TYR A 156 10.29 5.56 3.51
CA TYR A 156 9.42 5.13 4.61
C TYR A 156 10.24 4.52 5.75
N LEU A 157 11.12 3.56 5.45
CA LEU A 157 11.96 2.89 6.43
C LEU A 157 13.04 3.82 6.99
N GLY A 158 13.62 4.69 6.16
CA GLY A 158 14.57 5.71 6.59
C GLY A 158 13.96 6.64 7.64
N TRP A 159 12.72 7.09 7.42
CA TRP A 159 11.98 7.82 8.44
C TRP A 159 11.75 6.98 9.69
N MET A 160 11.40 5.70 9.54
CA MET A 160 11.16 4.83 10.70
C MET A 160 12.39 4.70 11.60
N VAL A 161 13.59 4.62 11.01
CA VAL A 161 14.86 4.58 11.75
C VAL A 161 15.13 5.91 12.44
N VAL A 162 15.10 7.02 11.69
CA VAL A 162 15.43 8.35 12.23
C VAL A 162 14.39 8.79 13.26
N GLY A 163 13.11 8.63 12.97
CA GLY A 163 12.01 8.92 13.88
C GLY A 163 11.99 8.00 15.10
N GLY A 164 12.44 6.74 14.95
CA GLY A 164 12.62 5.83 16.07
C GLY A 164 13.67 6.33 17.06
N ALA A 165 14.86 6.68 16.56
CA ALA A 165 15.93 7.27 17.36
C ALA A 165 15.51 8.62 17.98
N GLY A 166 14.87 9.49 17.18
CA GLY A 166 14.35 10.79 17.63
C GLY A 166 13.27 10.66 18.70
N GLY A 167 12.34 9.71 18.55
CA GLY A 167 11.33 9.40 19.55
C GLY A 167 11.91 8.85 20.85
N ALA A 168 12.96 8.03 20.77
CA ALA A 168 13.67 7.53 21.94
C ALA A 168 14.38 8.66 22.71
N ALA A 169 15.07 9.54 21.98
CA ALA A 169 15.70 10.73 22.56
C ALA A 169 14.66 11.69 23.18
N LEU A 170 13.56 11.95 22.48
CA LEU A 170 12.47 12.80 22.96
C LEU A 170 11.85 12.26 24.25
N TRP A 171 11.62 10.95 24.30
CA TRP A 171 11.16 10.29 25.52
C TRP A 171 12.16 10.47 26.66
N ALA A 172 13.43 10.19 26.41
CA ALA A 172 14.48 10.26 27.43
C ALA A 172 14.65 11.66 28.02
N LEU A 173 14.52 12.69 27.18
CA LEU A 173 14.82 14.08 27.53
C LEU A 173 13.61 14.89 28.02
N ARG A 174 12.39 14.60 27.51
CA ARG A 174 11.24 15.51 27.68
C ARG A 174 9.89 14.83 27.96
N ARG A 175 9.75 13.51 27.78
CA ARG A 175 8.45 12.80 27.83
C ARG A 175 8.51 11.51 28.65
N ARG A 176 9.28 11.50 29.75
CA ARG A 176 9.45 10.33 30.63
C ARG A 176 8.17 9.90 31.36
N ASP A 177 7.20 10.81 31.46
CA ASP A 177 5.85 10.58 31.97
C ASP A 177 4.97 9.75 31.01
N GLU A 178 5.32 9.70 29.72
CA GLU A 178 4.65 8.87 28.72
C GLU A 178 5.29 7.48 28.60
N ARG A 179 4.56 6.51 28.02
CA ARG A 179 5.13 5.19 27.71
C ARG A 179 6.15 5.31 26.58
N PHE A 180 7.38 4.84 26.79
CA PHE A 180 8.47 4.86 25.80
C PHE A 180 8.02 4.43 24.40
N GLY A 181 7.45 3.22 24.28
CA GLY A 181 7.02 2.68 22.99
C GLY A 181 5.97 3.55 22.29
N ARG A 182 5.10 4.23 23.05
CA ARG A 182 4.07 5.11 22.49
C ARG A 182 4.67 6.41 21.93
N VAL A 183 5.67 6.98 22.61
CA VAL A 183 6.39 8.17 22.11
C VAL A 183 7.18 7.80 20.85
N VAL A 184 7.93 6.69 20.89
CA VAL A 184 8.68 6.20 19.73
C VAL A 184 7.76 5.93 18.54
N GLU A 185 6.66 5.21 18.75
CA GLU A 185 5.66 4.94 17.70
C GLU A 185 5.03 6.23 17.16
N SER A 186 4.77 7.21 18.02
CA SER A 186 4.22 8.52 17.58
C SER A 186 5.16 9.24 16.62
N VAL A 187 6.46 9.27 16.92
CA VAL A 187 7.44 9.96 16.08
C VAL A 187 7.80 9.15 14.84
N ALA A 188 8.06 7.85 15.03
CA ALA A 188 8.52 7.00 13.96
C ALA A 188 7.38 6.69 12.98
N TYR A 189 6.21 6.26 13.48
CA TYR A 189 5.13 5.73 12.64
C TYR A 189 4.10 6.81 12.32
N TYR A 190 3.42 7.37 13.30
CA TYR A 190 2.30 8.30 13.03
C TYR A 190 2.77 9.62 12.38
N LEU A 191 3.94 10.14 12.77
CA LEU A 191 4.51 11.34 12.13
C LEU A 191 5.31 11.05 10.86
N ASN A 192 5.41 9.79 10.41
CA ASN A 192 5.94 9.49 9.09
C ASN A 192 5.12 10.24 8.03
N PRO A 193 5.74 11.03 7.12
CA PRO A 193 5.00 11.80 6.13
C PRO A 193 4.01 10.97 5.31
N PHE A 194 4.33 9.70 5.04
CA PHE A 194 3.45 8.81 4.29
C PHE A 194 2.22 8.37 5.09
N GLU A 195 2.39 8.04 6.38
CA GLU A 195 1.29 7.71 7.29
C GLU A 195 0.46 8.94 7.63
N TYR A 196 1.10 10.07 7.94
CA TYR A 196 0.41 11.33 8.20
C TYR A 196 -0.46 11.73 6.99
N TRP A 197 0.03 11.55 5.76
CA TRP A 197 -0.77 11.76 4.56
C TRP A 197 -1.96 10.79 4.49
N ALA A 198 -1.75 9.49 4.70
CA ALA A 198 -2.80 8.48 4.64
C ALA A 198 -3.89 8.71 5.72
N TYR A 199 -3.50 8.93 6.98
CA TYR A 199 -4.42 9.26 8.08
C TYR A 199 -5.19 10.57 7.84
N SER A 200 -4.56 11.55 7.19
CA SER A 200 -5.24 12.80 6.80
C SER A 200 -6.33 12.54 5.76
N ARG A 201 -6.08 11.66 4.78
CA ARG A 201 -7.07 11.28 3.76
C ARG A 201 -8.22 10.43 4.33
N ASP A 202 -7.94 9.56 5.30
CA ASP A 202 -8.93 8.74 6.02
C ASP A 202 -9.69 9.50 7.13
N ASP A 203 -9.55 10.82 7.26
CA ASP A 203 -10.23 11.62 8.29
C ASP A 203 -9.99 11.09 9.72
N HIS A 204 -8.78 10.59 9.96
CA HIS A 204 -8.40 9.96 11.22
C HIS A 204 -7.13 10.58 11.82
N TRP A 205 -6.75 11.75 11.33
CA TRP A 205 -5.67 12.56 11.91
C TRP A 205 -6.20 13.51 12.99
N PRO A 206 -5.59 13.58 14.18
CA PRO A 206 -4.55 12.68 14.69
C PRO A 206 -5.11 11.32 15.13
N PRO A 207 -4.37 10.21 14.94
CA PRO A 207 -4.77 8.89 15.44
C PRO A 207 -4.83 8.87 16.97
N LYS A 208 -5.82 8.19 17.54
CA LYS A 208 -6.03 8.11 19.01
C LYS A 208 -4.84 7.51 19.77
N GLN A 209 -4.06 6.67 19.10
CA GLN A 209 -2.90 5.98 19.63
C GLN A 209 -1.69 6.91 19.79
N MET A 210 -1.64 8.00 19.03
CA MET A 210 -0.56 8.98 19.10
C MET A 210 -0.55 9.69 20.47
N VAL A 211 0.63 10.07 20.94
CA VAL A 211 0.79 10.90 22.14
C VAL A 211 0.17 12.27 21.90
N ARG A 212 -0.57 12.79 22.89
CA ARG A 212 -1.28 14.08 22.76
C ARG A 212 -0.27 15.21 22.60
N ALA A 213 -0.59 16.15 21.71
CA ALA A 213 0.26 17.31 21.39
C ALA A 213 1.66 16.94 20.87
N LEU A 214 1.83 15.73 20.32
CA LEU A 214 3.03 15.32 19.63
C LEU A 214 2.78 15.40 18.11
N GLY A 215 3.26 16.47 17.47
CA GLY A 215 3.12 16.71 16.03
C GLY A 215 2.00 17.69 15.63
N PRO A 216 1.73 17.84 14.31
CA PRO A 216 0.77 18.80 13.79
C PRO A 216 -0.67 18.52 14.25
N THR A 217 -1.40 19.58 14.60
CA THR A 217 -2.82 19.49 14.99
C THR A 217 -3.77 19.42 13.79
N ARG A 218 -3.37 20.00 12.66
CA ARG A 218 -4.14 19.98 11.42
C ARG A 218 -3.76 18.77 10.58
N PRO A 219 -4.66 18.24 9.73
CA PRO A 219 -4.30 17.23 8.74
C PRO A 219 -3.39 17.83 7.64
N MET A 220 -2.57 16.99 7.02
CA MET A 220 -1.67 17.39 5.93
C MET A 220 -2.46 17.83 4.68
N VAL A 221 -3.58 17.14 4.44
CA VAL A 221 -4.46 17.35 3.30
C VAL A 221 -5.91 17.12 3.72
N ARG A 222 -6.85 17.65 2.94
CA ARG A 222 -8.28 17.41 3.15
C ARG A 222 -8.62 15.92 3.02
N SER A 223 -9.50 15.42 3.88
CA SER A 223 -10.00 14.04 3.82
C SER A 223 -10.84 13.80 2.57
N PHE A 224 -10.89 12.55 2.09
CA PHE A 224 -11.75 12.21 0.95
C PHE A 224 -13.23 12.39 1.24
N ALA A 225 -13.64 12.17 2.50
CA ALA A 225 -15.00 12.42 2.96
C ALA A 225 -15.42 13.89 2.79
N SER A 226 -14.48 14.85 2.84
CA SER A 226 -14.79 16.28 2.69
C SER A 226 -15.12 16.73 1.25
N PHE A 227 -15.08 15.82 0.28
CA PHE A 227 -15.41 16.09 -1.13
C PHE A 227 -16.68 15.34 -1.60
N ARG A 228 -17.30 14.56 -0.71
CA ARG A 228 -18.51 13.79 -1.02
C ARG A 228 -19.77 14.55 -0.60
#